data_AF-A0A501PP24-F1
#
_entry.id   AF-A0A501PP24-F1
#
_cell.length_a   1.000
_cell.length_b   1.000
_cell.length_c   1.000
_cell.angle_alpha   90.00
_cell.angle_beta   90.00
_cell.angle_gamma   90.00
#
_symmetry.space_group_name_H-M   'P 1'
#
loop_
_entity.id
_entity.type
_entity.pdbx_description
1 polymer ?
#
loop_
_entity_poly.entity_id
_entity_poly.type
_entity_poly.pdbx_seq_one_letter_code
_entity_poly.pdbx_strand_id
1 'polypeptide(L)'
;MKKNIVLTGICLATLFATPALAANCVKPTAPEIPDAYISGAEELISMVEKFRNEYQPANEAYKKCLLDSISSYAHKSAIENKLAYAHAVEVKAAKKLNAAIREFNEQTES
;
A
#
# COMPACT_ATOMS: atom_id res chain seq x y z
N MET A 1 0.93 28.65 -48.89
CA MET A 1 -0.52 28.38 -48.74
C MET A 1 -0.69 27.14 -47.86
N LYS A 2 -1.36 27.29 -46.72
CA LYS A 2 -1.58 26.23 -45.72
C LYS A 2 -2.61 25.21 -46.23
N LYS A 3 -2.35 23.91 -46.06
CA LYS A 3 -3.36 22.85 -46.13
C LYS A 3 -3.41 22.13 -44.79
N ASN A 4 -4.49 22.38 -44.06
CA ASN A 4 -4.90 21.56 -42.92
C ASN A 4 -5.58 20.31 -43.46
N ILE A 5 -5.12 19.13 -43.06
CA ILE A 5 -5.92 17.91 -43.09
C ILE A 5 -5.85 17.30 -41.70
N VAL A 6 -6.95 17.42 -40.99
CA VAL A 6 -7.30 16.67 -39.78
C VAL A 6 -7.67 15.27 -40.22
N LEU A 7 -7.07 14.23 -39.66
CA LEU A 7 -7.67 12.89 -39.67
C LEU A 7 -7.26 12.10 -38.41
N THR A 8 -8.11 12.26 -37.41
CA THR A 8 -8.63 11.28 -36.45
C THR A 8 -8.00 9.87 -36.50
N GLY A 9 -7.18 9.56 -35.49
CA GLY A 9 -6.78 8.19 -35.13
C GLY A 9 -7.37 7.82 -33.77
N ILE A 10 -8.30 6.87 -33.78
CA ILE A 10 -9.10 6.40 -32.66
C ILE A 10 -8.19 5.96 -31.51
N CYS A 11 -8.21 6.70 -30.40
CA CYS A 11 -7.66 6.24 -29.13
C CYS A 11 -8.61 5.15 -28.63
N LEU A 12 -8.27 3.89 -28.92
CA LEU A 12 -8.97 2.73 -28.36
C LEU A 12 -8.62 2.67 -26.87
N ALA A 13 -9.27 3.54 -26.08
CA ALA A 13 -9.34 3.39 -24.64
C ALA A 13 -10.14 2.12 -24.39
N THR A 14 -9.44 0.99 -24.31
CA THR A 14 -9.96 -0.18 -23.63
C THR A 14 -10.21 0.25 -22.19
N LEU A 15 -11.45 0.72 -21.97
CA LEU A 15 -12.10 0.79 -20.68
C LEU A 15 -12.08 -0.63 -20.13
N PHE A 16 -10.97 -1.01 -19.50
CA PHE A 16 -11.04 -1.97 -18.42
C PHE A 16 -11.84 -1.27 -17.34
N ALA A 17 -13.16 -1.44 -17.40
CA ALA A 17 -14.05 -1.16 -16.29
C ALA A 17 -13.61 -2.08 -15.15
N THR A 18 -12.63 -1.64 -14.36
CA THR A 18 -12.42 -2.19 -13.04
C THR A 18 -13.75 -2.01 -12.30
N PRO A 19 -14.38 -3.09 -11.84
CA PRO A 19 -15.66 -2.97 -11.16
C PRO A 19 -15.51 -1.99 -9.99
N ALA A 20 -16.32 -0.93 -10.03
CA ALA A 20 -16.36 0.17 -9.07
C ALA A 20 -16.95 -0.26 -7.72
N LEU A 21 -16.61 -1.46 -7.24
CA LEU A 21 -17.19 -2.05 -6.03
C LEU A 21 -16.35 -1.84 -4.78
N ALA A 22 -15.15 -1.27 -4.92
CA ALA A 22 -14.34 -0.79 -3.79
C ALA A 22 -14.20 0.74 -3.81
N ALA A 23 -15.17 1.46 -4.39
CA ALA A 23 -15.07 2.90 -4.66
C ALA A 23 -14.79 3.78 -3.42
N ASN A 24 -14.96 3.23 -2.20
CA ASN A 24 -14.77 3.94 -0.94
C ASN A 24 -13.73 3.30 0.01
N CYS A 25 -13.05 2.21 -0.38
CA CYS A 25 -12.01 1.63 0.46
C CYS A 25 -10.70 2.39 0.24
N VAL A 26 -10.29 3.21 1.21
CA VAL A 26 -9.05 3.99 1.12
C VAL A 26 -7.87 3.10 1.47
N LYS A 27 -7.00 2.85 0.49
CA LYS A 27 -5.73 2.15 0.71
C LYS A 27 -4.79 3.06 1.51
N PRO A 28 -4.29 2.63 2.69
CA PRO A 28 -3.32 3.41 3.43
C PRO A 28 -1.97 3.41 2.74
N THR A 29 -1.24 4.51 2.89
CA THR A 29 0.16 4.61 2.47
C THR A 29 1.03 3.95 3.53
N ALA A 30 1.81 2.94 3.15
CA ALA A 30 2.77 2.33 4.07
C ALA A 30 3.87 3.34 4.41
N PRO A 31 4.31 3.43 5.68
CA PRO A 31 5.41 4.28 6.05
C PRO A 31 6.68 3.80 5.33
N GLU A 32 7.47 4.76 4.87
CA GLU A 32 8.80 4.46 4.34
C GLU A 32 9.70 4.09 5.51
N ILE A 33 10.20 2.86 5.48
CA ILE A 33 11.22 2.38 6.41
C ILE A 33 12.51 2.26 5.61
N PRO A 34 13.56 3.03 5.94
CA PRO A 34 14.82 3.01 5.21
C PRO A 34 15.44 1.61 5.28
N ASP A 35 16.11 1.22 4.20
CA ASP A 35 16.93 0.00 4.16
C ASP A 35 18.31 0.22 4.82
N ALA A 36 18.58 1.46 5.24
CA ALA A 36 19.84 1.91 5.81
C ALA A 36 19.68 2.25 7.30
N TYR A 37 20.83 2.42 7.92
CA TYR A 37 21.04 2.85 9.29
C TYR A 37 20.04 3.89 9.80
N ILE A 38 19.42 3.59 10.95
CA ILE A 38 18.65 4.56 11.74
C ILE A 38 19.56 5.21 12.77
N SER A 39 19.69 6.53 12.68
CA SER A 39 20.71 7.31 13.38
C SER A 39 20.47 7.51 14.87
N GLY A 40 19.22 7.36 15.32
CA GLY A 40 18.86 7.61 16.72
C GLY A 40 17.59 6.91 17.17
N ALA A 41 17.51 6.69 18.49
CA ALA A 41 16.37 6.02 19.15
C ALA A 41 15.03 6.73 18.89
N GLU A 42 15.04 8.07 18.85
CA GLU A 42 13.83 8.87 18.61
C GLU A 42 13.25 8.62 17.21
N GLU A 43 14.13 8.49 16.21
CA GLU A 43 13.74 8.21 14.83
C GLU A 43 13.14 6.80 14.71
N LEU A 44 13.77 5.81 15.37
CA LEU A 44 13.28 4.44 15.44
C LEU A 44 11.90 4.37 16.13
N ILE A 45 11.75 5.03 17.28
CA ILE A 45 10.48 5.08 18.02
C ILE A 45 9.40 5.72 17.17
N SER A 46 9.68 6.84 16.51
CA SER A 46 8.71 7.50 15.62
C SER A 46 8.27 6.60 14.47
N MET A 47 9.18 5.82 13.87
CA MET A 47 8.82 4.85 12.83
C MET A 47 7.95 3.72 13.37
N VAL A 48 8.26 3.19 14.56
CA VAL A 48 7.44 2.15 15.21
C VAL A 48 6.04 2.69 15.50
N GLU A 49 5.93 3.91 16.02
CA GLU A 49 4.65 4.54 16.33
C GLU A 49 3.82 4.78 15.06
N LYS A 50 4.41 5.35 14.00
CA LYS A 50 3.72 5.53 12.71
C LYS A 50 3.24 4.20 12.13
N PHE A 51 4.07 3.17 12.18
CA PHE A 51 3.69 1.85 11.68
C PHE A 51 2.55 1.24 12.50
N ARG A 52 2.68 1.23 13.83
CA ARG A 52 1.75 0.55 14.74
C ARG A 52 0.45 1.32 14.97
N ASN A 53 0.52 2.63 15.14
CA ASN A 53 -0.61 3.44 15.59
C ASN A 53 -1.37 4.07 14.43
N GLU A 54 -0.72 4.30 13.29
CA GLU A 54 -1.36 4.92 12.12
C GLU A 54 -1.59 3.88 11.01
N TYR A 55 -0.53 3.22 10.55
CA TYR A 55 -0.63 2.34 9.38
C TYR A 55 -1.41 1.04 9.66
N GLN A 56 -1.09 0.31 10.74
CA GLN A 56 -1.76 -0.96 11.05
C GLN A 56 -3.29 -0.81 11.19
N PRO A 57 -3.82 0.13 11.99
CA PRO A 57 -5.27 0.33 12.11
C PRO A 57 -5.92 0.74 10.78
N ALA A 58 -5.26 1.61 10.01
CA ALA A 58 -5.75 2.01 8.69
C ALA A 58 -5.76 0.82 7.70
N ASN A 59 -4.77 -0.06 7.76
CA ASN A 59 -4.69 -1.26 6.92
C ASN A 59 -5.74 -2.30 7.32
N GLU A 60 -6.03 -2.44 8.61
CA GLU A 60 -7.15 -3.26 9.10
C GLU A 60 -8.50 -2.73 8.63
N ALA A 61 -8.73 -1.41 8.75
CA ALA A 61 -9.95 -0.78 8.24
C ALA A 61 -10.11 -0.98 6.73
N TYR A 62 -9.02 -0.84 5.97
CA TYR A 62 -9.00 -1.12 4.53
C TYR A 62 -9.32 -2.59 4.21
N LYS A 63 -8.67 -3.55 4.89
CA LYS A 63 -8.93 -4.99 4.73
C LYS A 63 -10.40 -5.32 5.07
N LYS A 64 -10.95 -4.73 6.13
CA LYS A 64 -12.36 -4.88 6.50
C LYS A 64 -13.30 -4.32 5.44
N CYS A 65 -13.07 -3.11 4.96
CA CYS A 65 -13.87 -2.50 3.89
C CYS A 65 -13.88 -3.38 2.62
N LEU A 66 -12.72 -3.93 2.26
CA LEU A 66 -12.62 -4.86 1.14
C LEU A 66 -13.47 -6.12 1.34
N LEU A 67 -13.41 -6.74 2.52
CA LEU A 67 -14.23 -7.90 2.85
C LEU A 67 -15.73 -7.58 2.82
N ASP A 68 -16.13 -6.45 3.39
CA ASP A 68 -17.53 -6.00 3.43
C ASP A 68 -18.06 -5.65 2.02
N SER A 69 -17.17 -5.37 1.05
CA SER A 69 -17.52 -5.13 -0.36
C SER A 69 -17.75 -6.39 -1.20
N ILE A 70 -17.56 -7.58 -0.62
CA ILE A 70 -17.82 -8.86 -1.31
C ILE A 70 -19.34 -9.06 -1.42
N SER A 71 -19.96 -8.49 -2.45
CA SER A 71 -21.39 -8.68 -2.74
C SER A 71 -21.66 -9.79 -3.75
N SER A 72 -20.65 -10.24 -4.52
CA SER A 72 -20.80 -11.34 -5.48
C SER A 72 -19.51 -12.12 -5.69
N TYR A 73 -19.64 -13.39 -6.12
CA TYR A 73 -18.50 -14.28 -6.40
C TYR A 73 -17.59 -13.75 -7.53
N ALA A 74 -18.15 -12.97 -8.47
CA ALA A 74 -17.40 -12.41 -9.60
C ALA A 74 -16.33 -11.38 -9.18
N HIS A 75 -16.45 -10.82 -7.98
CA HIS A 75 -15.49 -9.84 -7.44
C HIS A 75 -14.60 -10.40 -6.34
N LYS A 76 -14.89 -11.62 -5.89
CA LYS A 76 -14.18 -12.29 -4.80
C LYS A 76 -12.68 -12.40 -5.08
N SER A 77 -12.28 -12.90 -6.26
CA SER A 77 -10.86 -13.04 -6.63
C SER A 77 -10.13 -11.70 -6.69
N ALA A 78 -10.76 -10.65 -7.19
CA ALA A 78 -10.16 -9.31 -7.22
C ALA A 78 -9.96 -8.73 -5.81
N ILE A 79 -10.90 -8.99 -4.91
CA ILE A 79 -10.82 -8.57 -3.50
C ILE A 79 -9.76 -9.38 -2.75
N GLU A 80 -9.69 -10.70 -2.96
CA GLU A 80 -8.65 -11.57 -2.39
C GLU A 80 -7.25 -11.11 -2.79
N ASN A 81 -7.04 -10.74 -4.06
CA ASN A 81 -5.78 -10.19 -4.53
C ASN A 81 -5.41 -8.87 -3.81
N LYS A 82 -6.40 -7.99 -3.57
CA LYS A 82 -6.17 -6.73 -2.82
C LYS A 82 -5.83 -7.00 -1.35
N LEU A 83 -6.48 -7.98 -0.73
CA LEU A 83 -6.19 -8.41 0.65
C LEU A 83 -4.79 -9.02 0.77
N ALA A 84 -4.44 -9.91 -0.15
CA ALA A 84 -3.11 -10.53 -0.20
C ALA A 84 -2.01 -9.47 -0.39
N TYR A 85 -2.23 -8.50 -1.28
CA TYR A 85 -1.32 -7.38 -1.46
C TYR A 85 -1.19 -6.52 -0.19
N ALA A 86 -2.31 -6.16 0.45
CA ALA A 86 -2.30 -5.37 1.68
C ALA A 86 -1.52 -6.07 2.81
N HIS A 87 -1.71 -7.38 2.94
CA HIS A 87 -0.95 -8.20 3.88
C HIS A 87 0.54 -8.28 3.52
N ALA A 88 0.88 -8.47 2.25
CA ALA A 88 2.27 -8.55 1.81
C ALA A 88 3.04 -7.24 2.07
N VAL A 89 2.41 -6.09 1.87
CA VAL A 89 3.00 -4.78 2.18
C VAL A 89 3.23 -4.63 3.69
N GLU A 90 2.24 -5.00 4.51
CA GLU A 90 2.33 -4.97 5.97
C GLU A 90 3.49 -5.85 6.48
N VAL A 91 3.60 -7.08 5.97
CA VAL A 91 4.69 -8.00 6.33
C VAL A 91 6.05 -7.45 5.90
N LYS A 92 6.15 -6.86 4.70
CA LYS A 92 7.40 -6.25 4.22
C LYS A 92 7.84 -5.09 5.11
N ALA A 93 6.92 -4.20 5.47
CA ALA A 93 7.20 -3.09 6.37
C ALA A 93 7.61 -3.58 7.76
N ALA A 94 6.89 -4.54 8.35
CA ALA A 94 7.25 -5.12 9.64
C ALA A 94 8.64 -5.77 9.63
N LYS A 95 9.01 -6.47 8.54
CA LYS A 95 10.35 -7.05 8.38
C LYS A 95 11.45 -5.99 8.36
N LYS A 96 11.24 -4.89 7.63
CA LYS A 96 12.20 -3.78 7.60
C LYS A 96 12.33 -3.13 8.97
N LEU A 97 11.21 -2.88 9.65
CA LEU A 97 11.21 -2.29 10.99
C LEU A 97 11.97 -3.17 11.99
N ASN A 98 11.73 -4.48 11.98
CA ASN A 98 12.43 -5.42 12.86
C ASN A 98 13.93 -5.49 12.54
N ALA A 99 14.32 -5.41 11.26
CA ALA A 99 15.73 -5.36 10.88
C ALA A 99 16.39 -4.08 11.42
N ALA A 100 15.72 -2.94 11.30
CA ALA A 100 16.21 -1.67 11.82
C ALA A 100 16.32 -1.64 13.35
N ILE A 101 15.35 -2.23 14.08
CA ILE A 101 15.45 -2.41 15.54
C ILE A 101 16.67 -3.24 15.90
N ARG A 102 16.90 -4.35 15.20
CA ARG A 102 18.04 -5.24 15.47
C ARG A 102 19.37 -4.52 15.24
N GLU A 103 19.51 -3.85 14.11
CA GLU A 103 20.72 -3.10 13.77
C GLU A 103 21.00 -1.98 14.79
N PHE A 104 19.96 -1.25 15.22
CA PHE A 104 20.10 -0.24 16.26
C PHE A 104 20.61 -0.85 17.58
N ASN A 105 20.02 -1.95 18.03
CA ASN A 105 20.44 -2.62 19.27
C ASN A 105 21.89 -3.11 19.20
N GLU A 106 22.28 -3.77 18.10
CA GLU A 106 23.65 -4.25 17.87
C GLU A 106 24.67 -3.11 18.00
N GLN A 107 24.33 -1.90 17.57
CA GLN A 107 25.22 -0.74 17.66
C GLN A 107 25.28 -0.12 19.06
N THR A 108 24.15 -0.10 19.79
CA THR A 108 24.12 0.46 21.14
C THR A 108 24.70 -0.45 22.21
N GLU A 109 24.79 -1.76 21.94
CA GLU A 109 25.38 -2.77 22.82
C GLU A 109 26.87 -3.05 22.54
N SER A 110 27.44 -2.42 21.50
CA SER A 110 28.87 -2.49 21.10
C SER A 110 29.72 -1.42 21.79
#